data_AF-A0A7X9ECI9-F1
#
_entry.id   AF-A0A7X9ECI9-F1
#
_cell.length_a   1.000
_cell.length_b   1.000
_cell.length_c   1.000
_cell.angle_alpha   90.00
_cell.angle_beta   90.00
_cell.angle_gamma   90.00
#
_symmetry.space_group_name_H-M   'P 1'
#
loop_
_entity.id
_entity.type
_entity.pdbx_description
1 polymer ?
#
loop_
_entity_poly.entity_id
_entity_poly.type
_entity_poly.pdbx_seq_one_letter_code
_entity_poly.pdbx_strand_id
1 'polypeptide(L)'
;MDKISRNMYLSPVYISKIFKEEIGESPINYLIKVRLSKALELLKEGNMTVKSVAKSVGYNDVYHFSKLFKKYYSVPPSKVKEEARKGCTH
;
A
#
# COMPACT_ATOMS: atom_id res chain seq x y z
N MET A 1 27.08 5.99 -9.01
CA MET A 1 26.14 6.36 -7.92
C MET A 1 24.75 5.86 -8.34
N ASP A 2 24.59 4.53 -8.43
CA ASP A 2 23.51 3.90 -9.21
C ASP A 2 22.67 2.94 -8.36
N LYS A 3 22.33 3.35 -7.13
CA LYS A 3 21.73 2.44 -6.14
C LYS A 3 20.30 2.72 -5.72
N ILE A 4 19.59 3.68 -6.32
CA ILE A 4 18.23 4.05 -5.85
C ILE A 4 17.14 3.95 -6.94
N SER A 5 17.48 3.65 -8.20
CA SER A 5 16.51 3.59 -9.31
C SER A 5 15.81 2.24 -9.54
N ARG A 6 15.78 1.32 -8.56
CA ARG A 6 15.15 -0.02 -8.77
C ARG A 6 13.86 -0.29 -7.99
N ASN A 7 13.51 0.52 -6.98
CA ASN A 7 12.36 0.21 -6.12
C ASN A 7 11.25 1.27 -6.08
N MET A 8 11.38 2.41 -6.76
CA MET A 8 10.58 3.60 -6.39
C MET A 8 10.03 4.43 -7.55
N TYR A 9 9.96 3.89 -8.76
CA TYR A 9 9.42 4.60 -9.93
C TYR A 9 7.99 4.22 -10.32
N LEU A 10 7.20 3.60 -9.45
CA LEU A 10 5.73 3.73 -9.55
C LEU A 10 5.25 5.00 -8.84
N SER A 11 5.93 6.11 -9.14
CA SER A 11 5.42 7.45 -8.90
C SER A 11 4.05 7.55 -9.61
N PRO A 12 3.07 8.25 -9.02
CA PRO A 12 1.79 8.55 -9.69
C PRO A 12 1.95 9.03 -11.15
N VAL A 13 3.08 9.64 -11.45
CA VAL A 13 3.49 10.09 -12.80
C VAL A 13 3.74 8.93 -13.78
N TYR A 14 4.37 7.82 -13.36
CA TYR A 14 4.59 6.64 -14.20
C TYR A 14 3.27 5.88 -14.46
N ILE A 15 2.41 5.85 -13.44
CA ILE A 15 1.07 5.26 -13.49
C ILE A 15 0.16 6.08 -14.42
N SER A 16 0.19 7.41 -14.31
CA SER A 16 -0.55 8.29 -15.22
C SER A 16 -0.11 8.15 -16.68
N LYS A 17 1.13 7.72 -16.92
CA LYS A 17 1.70 7.57 -18.26
C LYS A 17 1.29 6.24 -18.92
N ILE A 18 1.31 5.13 -18.17
CA ILE A 18 0.88 3.81 -18.68
C ILE A 18 -0.63 3.72 -18.89
N PHE A 19 -1.42 4.41 -18.08
CA PHE A 19 -2.87 4.22 -18.09
C PHE A 19 -3.67 5.21 -18.93
N LYS A 20 -3.04 6.25 -19.48
CA LYS A 20 -3.71 7.20 -20.38
C LYS A 20 -4.16 6.54 -21.70
N GLU A 21 -3.66 5.34 -22.00
CA GLU A 21 -3.88 4.67 -23.28
C GLU A 21 -5.05 3.67 -23.28
N GLU A 22 -5.53 3.14 -22.14
CA GLU A 22 -6.33 1.90 -22.20
C GLU A 22 -7.77 1.95 -21.65
N ILE A 23 -8.11 2.69 -20.58
CA ILE A 23 -9.35 2.39 -19.83
C ILE A 23 -10.10 3.65 -19.33
N GLY A 24 -11.33 3.83 -19.79
CA GLY A 24 -12.25 4.95 -19.45
C GLY A 24 -12.79 4.99 -18.02
N GLU A 25 -12.13 4.34 -17.06
CA GLU A 25 -12.36 4.51 -15.61
C GLU A 25 -11.08 5.03 -14.97
N SER A 26 -11.15 5.84 -13.89
CA SER A 26 -9.96 6.41 -13.25
C SER A 26 -8.98 5.31 -12.81
N PRO A 27 -7.85 5.14 -13.51
CA PRO A 27 -6.87 4.06 -13.29
C PRO A 27 -6.31 4.01 -11.88
N ILE A 28 -6.33 5.18 -11.27
CA ILE A 28 -5.87 5.45 -9.92
C ILE A 28 -6.70 4.66 -8.90
N ASN A 29 -8.01 4.53 -9.09
CA ASN A 29 -8.87 3.85 -8.12
C ASN A 29 -8.62 2.33 -8.11
N TYR A 30 -8.48 1.72 -9.28
CA TYR A 30 -8.16 0.30 -9.39
C TYR A 30 -6.79 0.00 -8.77
N LEU A 31 -5.78 0.81 -9.07
CA LEU A 31 -4.44 0.62 -8.51
C LEU A 31 -4.41 0.83 -6.99
N ILE A 32 -5.14 1.83 -6.47
CA ILE A 32 -5.28 2.04 -5.02
C ILE A 32 -5.86 0.78 -4.38
N LYS A 33 -6.93 0.21 -4.95
CA LYS A 33 -7.54 -1.04 -4.46
C LYS A 33 -6.52 -2.19 -4.43
N VAL A 34 -5.80 -2.42 -5.52
CA VAL A 34 -4.79 -3.51 -5.60
C VAL A 34 -3.69 -3.31 -4.54
N ARG A 35 -3.15 -2.09 -4.41
CA ARG A 35 -2.09 -1.79 -3.42
C ARG A 35 -2.57 -1.96 -1.99
N LEU A 36 -3.77 -1.47 -1.68
CA LEU A 36 -4.34 -1.58 -0.34
C LEU A 36 -4.70 -3.03 0.02
N SER A 37 -5.16 -3.81 -0.95
CA SER A 37 -5.38 -5.26 -0.79
C SER A 37 -4.08 -5.96 -0.43
N LYS A 38 -2.99 -5.68 -1.16
CA LYS A 38 -1.69 -6.28 -0.84
C LYS A 38 -1.16 -5.82 0.52
N ALA A 39 -1.39 -4.57 0.89
CA ALA A 39 -1.02 -4.05 2.20
C ALA A 39 -1.77 -4.77 3.33
N LEU A 40 -3.06 -5.08 3.14
CA LEU A 40 -3.86 -5.80 4.11
C LEU A 40 -3.31 -7.22 4.36
N GLU A 41 -2.94 -7.95 3.31
CA GLU A 41 -2.30 -9.26 3.42
C GLU A 41 -1.02 -9.19 4.26
N LEU A 42 -0.12 -8.27 3.92
CA LEU A 42 1.17 -8.11 4.63
C LEU A 42 1.00 -7.67 6.09
N LEU A 43 -0.05 -6.90 6.40
CA LEU A 43 -0.38 -6.52 7.79
C LEU A 43 -0.93 -7.71 8.58
N LYS A 44 -1.72 -8.57 7.94
CA LYS A 44 -2.26 -9.81 8.52
C LYS A 44 -1.18 -10.87 8.78
N GLU A 45 -0.13 -10.91 7.96
CA GLU A 45 1.04 -11.75 8.22
C GLU A 45 1.81 -11.34 9.48
N GLY A 46 1.65 -10.10 9.96
CA GLY A 46 2.25 -9.63 11.23
C GLY A 46 3.77 -9.44 11.22
N ASN A 47 4.47 -9.90 10.18
CA ASN A 47 5.93 -9.91 10.07
C ASN A 47 6.56 -8.53 9.78
N MET A 48 5.75 -7.56 9.32
CA MET A 48 6.24 -6.25 8.88
C MET A 48 5.71 -5.10 9.74
N THR A 49 6.45 -3.98 9.78
CA THR A 49 5.93 -2.72 10.34
C THR A 49 5.00 -2.03 9.35
N VAL A 50 4.05 -1.23 9.84
CA VAL A 50 3.16 -0.42 8.98
C VAL A 50 3.97 0.44 8.01
N LYS A 51 5.12 0.97 8.45
CA LYS A 51 6.07 1.72 7.60
C LYS A 51 6.68 0.84 6.50
N SER A 52 7.10 -0.38 6.84
CA SER A 52 7.65 -1.33 5.87
C SER A 52 6.60 -1.76 4.84
N VAL A 53 5.36 -1.99 5.28
CA VAL A 53 4.23 -2.33 4.38
C VAL A 53 3.89 -1.15 3.47
N ALA A 54 3.79 0.07 4.00
CA ALA A 54 3.56 1.26 3.19
C ALA A 54 4.62 1.39 2.08
N LYS A 55 5.90 1.17 2.44
CA LYS A 55 7.00 1.21 1.47
C LYS A 55 6.92 0.07 0.43
N SER A 56 6.55 -1.15 0.85
CA SER A 56 6.47 -2.31 -0.07
C SER A 56 5.33 -2.17 -1.08
N VAL A 57 4.24 -1.49 -0.72
CA VAL A 57 3.10 -1.21 -1.62
C VAL A 57 3.21 0.15 -2.34
N GLY A 58 4.36 0.82 -2.25
CA GLY A 58 4.69 2.00 -3.05
C GLY A 58 4.31 3.36 -2.45
N TYR A 59 4.09 3.44 -1.13
CA TYR A 59 3.85 4.69 -0.41
C TYR A 59 5.08 5.11 0.40
N ASN A 60 5.62 6.28 0.07
CA ASN A 60 6.72 6.89 0.83
C ASN A 60 6.25 7.58 2.10
N ASP A 61 5.04 8.15 2.05
CA ASP A 61 4.38 8.77 3.19
C ASP A 61 3.44 7.76 3.86
N VAL A 62 3.85 7.32 5.05
CA VAL A 62 3.08 6.39 5.89
C VAL A 62 1.78 7.02 6.40
N TYR A 63 1.75 8.34 6.62
CA TYR A 63 0.56 9.06 7.06
C TYR A 63 -0.49 9.10 5.94
N HIS A 64 -0.07 9.43 4.71
CA HIS A 64 -0.95 9.38 3.54
C HIS A 64 -1.50 7.97 3.29
N PHE A 65 -0.63 6.95 3.33
CA PHE A 65 -1.04 5.55 3.25
C PHE A 65 -2.08 5.20 4.31
N SER A 66 -1.82 5.56 5.58
CA SER A 66 -2.71 5.21 6.69
C SER A 66 -4.08 5.87 6.56
N LYS A 67 -4.12 7.12 6.09
CA LYS A 67 -5.38 7.85 5.82
C LYS A 67 -6.17 7.17 4.70
N LEU A 68 -5.50 6.78 3.62
CA LEU A 68 -6.13 6.11 2.48
C LEU A 68 -6.60 4.69 2.81
N PHE A 69 -5.77 3.93 3.54
CA PHE A 69 -6.11 2.59 4.03
C PHE A 69 -7.33 2.64 4.95
N LYS A 70 -7.35 3.57 5.91
CA LYS A 70 -8.52 3.77 6.78
C LYS A 70 -9.77 4.18 6.00
N LYS A 71 -9.62 5.02 4.97
CA LYS A 71 -10.75 5.39 4.09
C LYS A 71 -11.32 4.18 3.35
N TYR A 72 -10.46 3.24 2.94
CA TYR A 72 -10.86 2.07 2.16
C TYR A 72 -11.41 0.92 3.00
N TYR A 73 -10.79 0.62 4.14
CA TYR A 73 -11.14 -0.52 5.00
C TYR A 73 -11.86 -0.13 6.30
N SER A 74 -12.11 1.16 6.53
CA SER A 74 -12.70 1.71 7.77
C SER A 74 -11.89 1.44 9.05
N VAL A 75 -10.75 0.76 8.95
CA VAL A 75 -9.85 0.45 10.07
C VAL A 75 -8.43 0.93 9.76
N PRO A 76 -7.69 1.45 10.75
CA PRO A 76 -6.30 1.86 10.54
C PRO A 76 -5.38 0.63 10.39
N PRO A 77 -4.31 0.74 9.58
CA PRO A 77 -3.39 -0.37 9.35
C PRO A 77 -2.67 -0.86 10.62
N SER A 78 -2.48 0.02 11.61
CA SER A 78 -1.92 -0.34 12.92
C SER A 78 -2.81 -1.34 13.68
N LYS A 79 -4.14 -1.18 13.60
CA LYS A 79 -5.09 -2.06 14.28
C LYS A 79 -5.09 -3.46 13.67
N VAL A 80 -5.10 -3.56 12.33
CA VAL A 80 -4.97 -4.84 11.62
C VAL A 80 -3.70 -5.57 12.03
N LYS A 81 -2.58 -4.85 12.13
CA LYS A 81 -1.31 -5.42 12.59
C LYS A 81 -1.39 -5.90 14.04
N GLU A 82 -2.02 -5.15 14.92
CA GLU A 82 -2.17 -5.53 16.32
C GLU A 82 -3.01 -6.81 16.46
N GLU A 83 -4.12 -6.89 15.72
CA GLU A 83 -4.98 -8.08 15.66
C GLU A 83 -4.22 -9.31 15.13
N ALA A 84 -3.41 -9.13 14.08
CA ALA A 84 -2.55 -10.18 13.54
C ALA A 84 -1.55 -10.74 14.58
N ARG A 85 -0.98 -9.87 15.43
CA ARG A 85 -0.05 -10.30 16.50
C ARG A 85 -0.78 -11.05 17.62
N LYS A 86 -2.02 -10.66 17.94
CA LYS A 86 -2.83 -11.32 18.96
C LYS A 86 -3.28 -12.73 18.53
N GLY A 87 -3.46 -12.96 17.23
CA GLY A 87 -3.86 -14.27 16.68
C GLY A 87 -2.79 -15.37 16.68
N CYS A 88 -1.51 -15.04 16.90
CA CYS A 88 -0.40 -16.01 16.97
C CYS A 88 -0.04 -16.45 18.40
N THR A 89 -0.85 -16.08 19.40
CA THR A 89 -0.68 -16.54 20.79
C THR A 89 -1.77 -17.57 21.11
N HIS A 90 -1.69 -18.76 20.52
CA HIS A 90 -2.31 -19.95 21.09
C HIS A 90 -1.67 -21.23 20.59
#